data_AF-A0A7V8JJB0-F1
#
_entry.id   AF-A0A7V8JJB0-F1
#
_cell.length_a   1.000
_cell.length_b   1.000
_cell.length_c   1.000
_cell.angle_alpha   90.00
_cell.angle_beta   90.00
_cell.angle_gamma   90.00
#
_symmetry.space_group_name_H-M   'P 1'
#
loop_
_entity.id
_entity.type
_entity.pdbx_description
1 polymer ?
#
loop_
_entity_poly.entity_id
_entity_poly.type
_entity_poly.pdbx_seq_one_letter_code
_entity_poly.pdbx_strand_id
1 'polypeptide(L)'
;MTTIRRLLTEAKRCEGSGPRLHRNGPIGTVKRKHLIQEAKLLASRYSLGDRLDEMVYAAGCEALTGLNLDELEVVVSKLRGLGARLDVGCDPPELPPAR
;
A
#
# COMPACT_ATOMS: atom_id res chain seq x y z
N MET A 1 -35.02 -4.68 2.65
CA MET A 1 -34.04 -5.79 2.58
C MET A 1 -33.20 -5.62 1.32
N THR A 2 -32.12 -4.84 1.40
CA THR A 2 -31.31 -4.43 0.23
C THR A 2 -29.84 -4.55 0.58
N THR A 3 -29.31 -5.77 0.65
CA THR A 3 -27.95 -6.00 1.17
C THR A 3 -27.04 -6.79 0.23
N ILE A 4 -27.51 -7.19 -0.96
CA ILE A 4 -26.68 -7.96 -1.91
C ILE A 4 -26.19 -7.08 -3.08
N ARG A 5 -27.00 -6.12 -3.55
CA ARG A 5 -26.60 -5.18 -4.62
C ARG A 5 -25.45 -4.24 -4.22
N ARG A 6 -25.27 -3.95 -2.92
CA ARG A 6 -24.17 -3.09 -2.43
C ARG A 6 -22.82 -3.81 -2.47
N LEU A 7 -22.80 -5.10 -2.11
CA LEU A 7 -21.59 -5.95 -2.13
C LEU A 7 -21.06 -6.17 -3.55
N LEU A 8 -21.94 -6.31 -4.55
CA LEU A 8 -21.52 -6.45 -5.95
C LEU A 8 -21.11 -5.13 -6.61
N THR A 9 -21.48 -3.97 -6.04
CA THR A 9 -21.06 -2.66 -6.57
C THR A 9 -19.66 -2.28 -6.07
N GLU A 10 -19.21 -2.82 -4.93
CA GLU A 10 -17.85 -2.64 -4.42
C GLU A 10 -16.82 -3.60 -5.06
N ALA A 11 -17.26 -4.76 -5.55
CA ALA A 11 -16.42 -5.66 -6.36
C ALA A 11 -15.97 -5.04 -7.70
N LYS A 12 -16.52 -3.87 -8.08
CA LYS A 12 -16.24 -3.17 -9.33
C LYS A 12 -15.14 -2.11 -9.18
N ARG A 13 -14.09 -2.39 -8.41
CA ARG A 13 -12.93 -1.50 -8.25
C ARG A 13 -11.58 -2.08 -8.66
N CYS A 14 -11.53 -3.08 -9.55
CA CYS A 14 -10.43 -3.16 -10.54
C CYS A 14 -10.98 -3.37 -11.98
N GLU A 15 -12.23 -2.97 -12.25
CA GLU A 15 -12.77 -2.77 -13.61
C GLU A 15 -12.60 -1.30 -14.03
N GLY A 16 -11.35 -0.86 -14.08
CA GLY A 16 -10.92 0.39 -14.68
C GLY A 16 -10.32 0.15 -16.07
N SER A 17 -11.03 -0.58 -16.94
CA SER A 17 -10.82 -0.43 -18.38
C SER A 17 -11.42 0.92 -18.82
N GLY A 18 -10.59 1.98 -18.82
CA GLY A 18 -10.80 3.18 -19.65
C GLY A 18 -10.37 4.52 -19.03
N PRO A 19 -9.79 5.48 -19.80
CA PRO A 19 -9.19 5.37 -21.12
C PRO A 19 -7.68 5.09 -21.02
N ARG A 20 -7.09 4.64 -22.12
CA ARG A 20 -5.65 4.74 -22.44
C ARG A 20 -4.91 5.72 -21.54
N LEU A 21 -4.16 5.25 -20.53
CA LEU A 21 -3.20 6.10 -19.84
C LEU A 21 -2.12 6.46 -20.85
N HIS A 22 -2.35 7.61 -21.47
CA HIS A 22 -1.39 8.55 -22.01
C HIS A 22 0.03 8.09 -21.76
N ARG A 23 0.70 7.62 -22.82
CA ARG A 23 2.13 7.79 -23.05
C ARG A 23 2.92 7.92 -21.74
N ASN A 24 2.85 6.91 -20.88
CA ASN A 24 3.67 6.87 -19.68
C ASN A 24 5.08 6.71 -20.24
N GLY A 25 5.77 7.83 -20.38
CA GLY A 25 7.18 7.82 -20.70
C GLY A 25 7.91 6.91 -19.70
N PRO A 26 9.16 6.54 -19.98
CA PRO A 26 9.94 5.63 -19.13
C PRO A 26 9.90 5.97 -17.63
N ILE A 27 9.66 7.25 -17.28
CA ILE A 27 9.55 7.75 -15.92
C ILE A 27 8.33 7.18 -15.15
N GLY A 28 7.16 7.07 -15.77
CA GLY A 28 5.94 6.61 -15.09
C GLY A 28 6.00 5.13 -14.71
N THR A 29 6.62 4.31 -15.57
CA THR A 29 6.82 2.87 -15.32
C THR A 29 7.92 2.63 -14.28
N VAL A 30 8.98 3.45 -14.28
CA VAL A 30 10.03 3.41 -13.25
C VAL A 30 9.47 3.76 -11.87
N LYS A 31 8.70 4.86 -11.75
CA LYS A 31 8.09 5.27 -10.48
C LYS A 31 7.15 4.19 -9.93
N ARG A 32 6.32 3.60 -10.79
CA ARG A 32 5.44 2.48 -10.38
C ARG A 32 6.23 1.29 -9.85
N LYS A 33 7.28 0.86 -10.57
CA LYS A 33 8.14 -0.24 -10.10
C LYS A 33 8.79 0.07 -8.77
N HIS A 34 9.27 1.30 -8.60
CA HIS A 34 9.89 1.76 -7.36
C HIS A 34 8.90 1.67 -6.19
N LEU A 35 7.68 2.20 -6.34
CA LEU A 35 6.66 2.15 -5.28
C LEU A 35 6.26 0.72 -4.91
N ILE A 36 6.11 -0.17 -5.89
CA ILE A 36 5.81 -1.60 -5.63
C ILE A 36 6.95 -2.25 -4.85
N GLN A 37 8.20 -2.02 -5.27
CA GLN A 37 9.36 -2.58 -4.58
C GLN A 37 9.48 -2.02 -3.16
N GLU A 38 9.24 -0.73 -2.99
CA GLU A 38 9.27 -0.07 -1.68
C GLU A 38 8.20 -0.62 -0.74
N ALA A 39 6.96 -0.77 -1.21
CA ALA A 39 5.88 -1.36 -0.42
C ALA A 39 6.24 -2.76 0.08
N LYS A 40 6.82 -3.60 -0.80
CA LYS A 40 7.28 -4.95 -0.45
C LYS A 40 8.42 -4.92 0.58
N LEU A 41 9.37 -4.00 0.43
CA LEU A 41 10.49 -3.85 1.37
C LEU A 41 10.01 -3.41 2.75
N LEU A 42 9.14 -2.40 2.83
CA LEU A 42 8.56 -1.94 4.08
C LEU A 42 7.73 -3.04 4.75
N ALA A 43 6.90 -3.74 3.98
CA ALA A 43 6.11 -4.84 4.51
C ALA A 43 6.99 -5.97 5.05
N SER A 44 8.06 -6.34 4.34
CA SER A 44 9.02 -7.35 4.81
C SER A 44 9.75 -6.91 6.07
N ARG A 45 10.31 -5.69 6.07
CA ARG A 45 11.09 -5.14 7.20
C ARG A 45 10.31 -5.10 8.50
N TYR A 46 9.03 -4.70 8.44
CA TYR A 46 8.19 -4.51 9.62
C TYR A 46 7.18 -5.65 9.82
N SER A 47 7.32 -6.76 9.07
CA SER A 47 6.35 -7.88 9.09
C SER A 47 4.89 -7.46 8.87
N LEU A 48 4.66 -6.46 8.01
CA LEU A 48 3.33 -5.91 7.66
C LEU A 48 2.75 -6.57 6.40
N GLY A 49 3.10 -7.83 6.12
CA GLY A 49 2.64 -8.58 4.94
C GLY A 49 1.12 -8.66 4.86
N ASP A 50 0.48 -9.18 5.91
CA ASP A 50 -0.99 -9.30 5.97
C ASP A 50 -1.66 -7.93 5.86
N ARG A 51 -1.07 -6.91 6.48
CA ARG A 51 -1.60 -5.54 6.43
C ARG A 51 -1.52 -4.93 5.04
N LEU A 52 -0.46 -5.23 4.30
CA LEU A 52 -0.32 -4.84 2.91
C LEU A 52 -1.40 -5.49 2.04
N ASP A 53 -1.63 -6.79 2.23
CA ASP A 53 -2.65 -7.54 1.49
C ASP A 53 -4.06 -7.04 1.81
N GLU A 54 -4.36 -6.74 3.08
CA GLU A 54 -5.62 -6.09 3.49
C GLU A 54 -5.83 -4.75 2.78
N MET A 55 -4.79 -3.91 2.67
CA MET A 55 -4.90 -2.62 2.01
C MET A 55 -5.13 -2.76 0.50
N VAL A 56 -4.49 -3.75 -0.13
CA VAL A 56 -4.65 -4.07 -1.55
C VAL A 56 -6.06 -4.60 -1.82
N TYR A 57 -6.54 -5.51 -0.97
CA TYR A 57 -7.89 -6.06 -1.05
C TYR A 57 -8.97 -5.01 -0.78
N ALA A 58 -8.75 -4.11 0.17
CA ALA A 58 -9.66 -2.99 0.45
C ALA A 58 -9.74 -1.97 -0.70
N ALA A 59 -8.68 -1.87 -1.51
CA ALA A 59 -8.71 -1.12 -2.76
C ALA A 59 -9.44 -1.87 -3.89
N GLY A 60 -9.81 -3.13 -3.66
CA GLY A 60 -10.53 -3.99 -4.60
C GLY A 60 -9.64 -4.84 -5.49
N CYS A 61 -8.31 -4.83 -5.29
CA CYS A 61 -7.37 -5.55 -6.13
C CYS A 61 -6.81 -6.80 -5.42
N GLU A 62 -6.40 -7.79 -6.21
CA GLU A 62 -5.78 -9.03 -5.70
C GLU A 62 -4.28 -8.88 -5.47
N ALA A 63 -3.65 -7.88 -6.09
CA ALA A 63 -2.21 -7.66 -6.03
C ALA A 63 -1.84 -6.18 -6.14
N LEU A 64 -0.69 -5.81 -5.57
CA LEU A 64 -0.08 -4.48 -5.69
C LEU A 64 0.05 -3.98 -7.13
N THR A 65 0.25 -4.89 -8.09
CA THR A 65 0.36 -4.56 -9.51
C THR A 65 -0.96 -4.08 -10.10
N GLY A 66 -2.10 -4.39 -9.49
CA GLY A 66 -3.41 -3.91 -9.90
C GLY A 66 -3.70 -2.45 -9.52
N LEU A 67 -2.97 -1.91 -8.54
CA LEU A 67 -3.14 -0.55 -8.06
C LEU A 67 -2.62 0.50 -9.06
N ASN A 68 -3.28 1.65 -9.07
CA ASN A 68 -2.86 2.84 -9.80
C ASN A 68 -1.70 3.56 -9.07
N LEU A 69 -1.08 4.54 -9.72
CA LEU A 69 0.08 5.23 -9.14
C LEU A 69 -0.28 5.94 -7.82
N ASP A 70 -1.39 6.68 -7.79
CA ASP A 70 -1.84 7.40 -6.60
C ASP A 70 -2.19 6.43 -5.44
N GLU A 71 -2.79 5.29 -5.77
CA GLU A 71 -3.11 4.25 -4.78
C GLU A 71 -1.84 3.61 -4.21
N LEU A 72 -0.83 3.35 -5.05
CA LEU A 72 0.48 2.89 -4.61
C LEU A 72 1.17 3.89 -3.69
N GLU A 73 1.11 5.19 -4.00
CA GLU A 73 1.68 6.24 -3.14
C GLU A 73 0.98 6.28 -1.77
N VAL A 74 -0.34 6.14 -1.73
CA VAL A 74 -1.11 6.06 -0.49
C VAL A 74 -0.74 4.83 0.33
N VAL A 75 -0.61 3.66 -0.31
CA VAL A 75 -0.21 2.40 0.37
C VAL A 75 1.19 2.54 0.96
N VAL A 76 2.16 3.03 0.18
CA VAL A 76 3.54 3.26 0.63
C VAL A 76 3.59 4.26 1.79
N SER A 77 2.85 5.37 1.69
CA SER A 77 2.80 6.38 2.76
C SER A 77 2.26 5.80 4.07
N LYS A 78 1.19 4.99 3.99
CA LYS A 78 0.65 4.28 5.16
C LYS A 78 1.64 3.30 5.77
N LEU A 79 2.31 2.49 4.94
CA LEU A 79 3.33 1.55 5.41
C LEU A 79 4.51 2.28 6.09
N ARG A 80 4.97 3.39 5.53
CA ARG A 80 6.00 4.23 6.17
C ARG A 80 5.55 4.75 7.53
N GLY A 81 4.32 5.25 7.62
CA GLY A 81 3.75 5.74 8.89
C GLY A 81 3.64 4.63 9.94
N LEU A 82 3.27 3.41 9.55
CA LEU A 82 3.24 2.26 10.44
C LEU A 82 4.65 1.83 10.87
N GLY A 83 5.59 1.74 9.93
CA GLY A 83 6.98 1.41 10.20
C GLY A 83 7.65 2.39 11.18
N ALA A 84 7.46 3.70 10.96
CA ALA A 84 7.99 4.73 11.86
C ALA A 84 7.44 4.61 13.29
N ARG A 85 6.16 4.22 13.45
CA ARG A 85 5.57 3.99 14.77
C ARG A 85 6.13 2.74 15.45
N LEU A 86 6.47 1.71 14.68
CA LEU A 86 7.10 0.51 15.19
C LEU A 86 8.56 0.77 15.59
N ASP A 87 9.30 1.57 14.82
CA ASP A 87 10.66 1.98 15.19
C ASP A 87 10.66 2.73 16.53
N VAL A 88 9.75 3.70 16.72
CA VAL A 88 9.63 4.44 17.99
C VAL A 88 9.25 3.54 19.17
N GLY A 89 8.47 2.47 18.94
CA GLY A 89 8.12 1.49 19.97
C GLY A 89 9.23 0.48 20.29
N CYS A 90 10.20 0.33 19.39
CA CYS A 90 11.34 -0.58 19.52
C CYS A 90 12.61 0.11 20.02
N ASP A 91 12.66 1.44 20.10
CA ASP A 91 13.72 2.13 20.83
C ASP A 91 13.59 1.79 22.32
N PRO A 92 14.57 1.08 22.93
CA PRO A 92 14.57 0.91 24.37
C PRO A 92 14.65 2.31 25.00
N PRO A 93 13.94 2.58 26.10
CA PRO A 93 14.12 3.84 26.80
C PRO A 93 15.60 3.97 27.14
N GLU A 94 16.26 5.00 26.60
CA GLU A 94 17.65 5.31 26.94
C GLU A 94 17.74 5.36 28.46
N LEU A 95 18.36 4.33 29.05
CA LEU A 95 18.61 4.28 30.49
C LEU A 95 19.40 5.55 30.83
N PRO A 96 18.93 6.37 31.78
CA PRO A 96 19.67 7.57 32.15
C PRO A 96 21.09 7.17 32.54
N PRO A 97 22.11 7.99 32.19
CA PRO A 97 23.50 7.65 32.46
C PRO A 97 23.66 7.36 33.95
N ALA A 98 24.15 6.16 34.27
CA ALA A 98 24.45 5.75 35.63
C ALA A 98 25.38 6.80 36.25
N ARG A 99 24.90 7.49 37.29
CA ARG A 99 25.71 8.40 38.11
C ARG A 99 26.61 7.60 39.04
#